data_AF-A0A1B6AI14-F1
#
_entry.id   AF-A0A1B6AI14-F1
#
_cell.length_a   1.000
_cell.length_b   1.000
_cell.length_c   1.000
_cell.angle_alpha   90.00
_cell.angle_beta   90.00
_cell.angle_gamma   90.00
#
_symmetry.space_group_name_H-M   'P 1'
#
loop_
_entity.id
_entity.type
_entity.pdbx_description
1 polymer ?
#
loop_
_entity_poly.entity_id
_entity_poly.type
_entity_poly.pdbx_seq_one_letter_code
_entity_poly.pdbx_strand_id
1 'polypeptide(L)'
;MYSAIMSTEEKSGRHERHDDVPEPLDAPEPRDVPESLGTRERLVRSTQELLWERGYVGTSPKAILERAGVGQGSMYHHFSGKSGLALAAIRRTAEELTAAAEECLATPGTAYDRIAAYLLRERQALRGCPIGRMTQDRDVVRNAALRAPLDEMFDWLRGRITDILTEGQRGGELSGELAPAATAATVTAVVQGGYVLARAADDPAPFDAAVQGVLALLSAQSTADRPATTPAD
;
A
#
# COMPACT_ATOMS: atom_id res chain seq x y z
N MET A 1 68.25 24.35 38.80
CA MET A 1 68.72 23.42 37.75
C MET A 1 68.30 22.02 38.19
N TYR A 2 67.76 21.18 37.29
CA TYR A 2 67.02 19.91 37.52
C TYR A 2 65.50 20.11 37.71
N SER A 3 64.59 19.70 36.82
CA SER A 3 64.34 18.42 36.10
C SER A 3 63.46 17.45 36.89
N ALA A 4 62.46 16.92 36.14
CA ALA A 4 61.63 15.74 36.39
C ALA A 4 60.47 15.85 37.39
N ILE A 5 59.24 15.85 36.87
CA ILE A 5 58.12 15.10 37.48
C ILE A 5 57.40 14.35 36.37
N MET A 6 57.40 13.03 36.53
CA MET A 6 56.70 12.05 35.69
C MET A 6 55.19 12.20 35.84
N SER A 7 54.49 12.16 34.71
CA SER A 7 53.02 12.05 34.64
C SER A 7 52.59 10.66 35.09
N THR A 8 51.85 10.61 36.19
CA THR A 8 51.08 9.45 36.64
C THR A 8 49.85 9.27 35.75
N GLU A 9 49.65 8.04 35.28
CA GLU A 9 48.46 7.56 34.59
C GLU A 9 47.26 7.53 35.56
N GLU A 10 46.22 8.32 35.27
CA GLU A 10 44.87 8.11 35.81
C GLU A 10 43.98 7.44 34.75
N LYS A 11 43.71 6.15 34.97
CA LYS A 11 42.71 5.37 34.22
C LYS A 11 41.31 5.86 34.58
N SER A 12 40.74 6.72 33.75
CA SER A 12 39.31 7.02 33.72
C SER A 12 38.54 5.87 33.06
N GLY A 13 38.11 4.89 33.85
CA GLY A 13 37.17 3.86 33.44
C GLY A 13 35.72 4.35 33.56
N ARG A 14 35.23 5.09 32.56
CA ARG A 14 33.80 5.31 32.35
C ARG A 14 33.36 4.41 31.18
N HIS A 15 32.74 3.29 31.52
CA HIS A 15 32.13 2.37 30.56
C HIS A 15 30.79 3.00 30.13
N GLU A 16 30.82 3.82 29.08
CA GLU A 16 29.62 4.31 28.44
C GLU A 16 29.03 3.18 27.59
N ARG A 17 27.76 2.91 27.86
CA ARG A 17 26.95 1.86 27.24
C ARG A 17 26.95 2.06 25.73
N HIS A 18 27.45 1.05 25.03
CA HIS A 18 27.34 0.96 23.58
C HIS A 18 25.85 0.86 23.23
N ASP A 19 25.42 1.76 22.36
CA ASP A 19 24.06 1.88 21.85
C ASP A 19 23.52 0.52 21.38
N ASP A 20 22.40 0.11 21.98
CA ASP A 20 21.53 -0.94 21.46
C ASP A 20 20.91 -0.40 20.16
N VAL A 21 21.58 -0.64 19.04
CA VAL A 21 20.96 -0.50 17.72
C VAL A 21 20.05 -1.72 17.56
N PRO A 22 18.72 -1.56 17.48
CA PRO A 22 17.83 -2.68 17.20
C PRO A 22 18.25 -3.31 15.87
N GLU A 23 18.40 -4.64 15.84
CA GLU A 23 18.54 -5.37 14.58
C GLU A 23 17.40 -4.95 13.63
N PRO A 24 17.68 -4.74 12.33
CA PRO A 24 16.63 -4.43 11.38
C PRO A 24 15.57 -5.53 11.43
N LEU A 25 14.31 -5.16 11.64
CA LEU A 25 13.17 -6.06 11.48
C LEU A 25 13.33 -6.82 10.16
N ASP A 26 13.46 -8.15 10.25
CA ASP A 26 13.70 -9.04 9.12
C ASP A 26 12.78 -8.64 7.95
N ALA A 27 13.39 -8.15 6.87
CA ALA A 27 12.67 -7.97 5.62
C ALA A 27 12.09 -9.34 5.25
N PRO A 28 10.81 -9.44 4.89
CA PRO A 28 10.21 -10.73 4.56
C PRO A 28 11.07 -11.43 3.50
N GLU A 29 11.41 -12.70 3.75
CA GLU A 29 12.24 -13.46 2.83
C GLU A 29 11.65 -13.38 1.41
N PRO A 30 12.49 -13.20 0.37
CA PRO A 30 12.00 -13.13 -1.00
C PRO A 30 11.26 -14.42 -1.33
N ARG A 31 9.95 -14.32 -1.59
CA ARG A 31 9.15 -15.49 -1.93
C ARG A 31 9.64 -16.05 -3.26
N ASP A 32 10.13 -17.28 -3.22
CA ASP A 32 10.55 -17.98 -4.43
C ASP A 32 9.38 -18.13 -5.40
N VAL A 33 9.61 -17.74 -6.65
CA VAL A 33 8.62 -17.89 -7.72
C VAL A 33 8.64 -19.35 -8.18
N PRO A 34 7.52 -20.09 -8.12
CA PRO A 34 7.51 -21.51 -8.45
C PRO A 34 8.05 -21.79 -9.86
N GLU A 35 8.94 -22.78 -9.98
CA GLU A 35 9.51 -23.20 -11.28
C GLU A 35 8.46 -23.82 -12.22
N SER A 36 7.32 -24.26 -11.68
CA SER A 36 6.19 -24.80 -12.46
C SER A 36 5.48 -23.76 -13.33
N LEU A 37 5.71 -22.46 -13.09
CA LEU A 37 5.16 -21.38 -13.90
C LEU A 37 5.95 -21.22 -15.20
N GLY A 38 5.24 -20.90 -16.29
CA GLY A 38 5.88 -20.53 -17.55
C GLY A 38 6.78 -19.30 -17.40
N THR A 39 7.86 -19.24 -18.18
CA THR A 39 8.86 -18.15 -18.18
C THR A 39 8.25 -16.75 -18.15
N ARG A 40 7.22 -16.49 -18.96
CA ARG A 40 6.52 -15.20 -19.00
C ARG A 40 5.90 -14.83 -17.65
N GLU A 41 5.25 -15.78 -16.98
CA GLU A 41 4.60 -15.55 -15.70
C GLU A 41 5.64 -15.34 -14.59
N ARG A 42 6.73 -16.11 -14.62
CA ARG A 42 7.84 -15.93 -13.66
C ARG A 42 8.46 -14.55 -13.74
N LEU A 43 8.64 -14.04 -14.96
CA LEU A 43 9.10 -12.67 -15.21
C LEU A 43 8.13 -11.63 -14.65
N VAL A 44 6.83 -11.77 -14.90
CA VAL A 44 5.80 -10.83 -14.40
C VAL A 44 5.76 -10.83 -12.88
N ARG A 45 5.62 -12.00 -12.24
CA ARG A 45 5.55 -12.10 -10.77
C ARG A 45 6.79 -11.56 -10.08
N SER A 46 7.96 -11.93 -10.60
CA SER A 46 9.23 -11.38 -10.09
C SER A 46 9.30 -9.87 -10.22
N THR A 47 8.80 -9.33 -11.34
CA THR A 47 8.77 -7.88 -11.53
C THR A 47 7.79 -7.22 -10.56
N GLN A 48 6.60 -7.79 -10.30
CA GLN A 48 5.64 -7.24 -9.33
C GLN A 48 6.26 -7.09 -7.93
N GLU A 49 6.90 -8.15 -7.41
CA GLU A 49 7.53 -8.11 -6.09
C GLU A 49 8.67 -7.08 -6.04
N LEU A 50 9.54 -7.06 -7.06
CA LEU A 50 10.64 -6.09 -7.11
C LEU A 50 10.17 -4.64 -7.23
N LEU A 51 9.12 -4.39 -8.00
CA LEU A 51 8.51 -3.07 -8.07
C LEU A 51 7.99 -2.66 -6.69
N TRP A 52 7.29 -3.56 -5.98
CA TRP A 52 6.79 -3.25 -4.65
C TRP A 52 7.91 -2.96 -3.64
N GLU A 53 8.96 -3.78 -3.64
CA GLU A 53 10.10 -3.65 -2.71
C GLU A 53 10.89 -2.36 -2.93
N ARG A 54 11.31 -2.08 -4.17
CA ARG A 54 12.34 -1.06 -4.45
C ARG A 54 11.97 -0.04 -5.52
N GLY A 55 10.76 -0.08 -6.06
CA GLY A 55 10.33 0.84 -7.10
C GLY A 55 10.82 0.45 -8.49
N TYR A 56 10.41 1.22 -9.50
CA TYR A 56 10.77 0.98 -10.89
C TYR A 56 12.23 1.37 -11.17
N VAL A 57 12.68 2.53 -10.70
CA VAL A 57 14.08 2.99 -10.87
C VAL A 57 15.07 2.00 -10.22
N GLY A 58 14.75 1.51 -9.02
CA GLY A 58 15.58 0.55 -8.28
C GLY A 58 15.63 -0.87 -8.89
N THR A 59 14.73 -1.20 -9.83
CA THR A 59 14.62 -2.54 -10.41
C THR A 59 15.36 -2.64 -11.74
N SER A 60 16.46 -3.41 -11.80
CA SER A 60 17.20 -3.63 -13.05
C SER A 60 16.72 -4.88 -13.81
N PRO A 61 16.90 -4.96 -15.14
CA PRO A 61 16.59 -6.17 -15.91
C PRO A 61 17.32 -7.41 -15.37
N LYS A 62 18.60 -7.25 -15.00
CA LYS A 62 19.41 -8.30 -14.38
C LYS A 62 18.75 -8.83 -13.10
N ALA A 63 18.33 -7.94 -12.22
CA ALA A 63 17.72 -8.35 -10.95
C ALA A 63 16.35 -9.03 -11.13
N ILE A 64 15.60 -8.67 -12.18
CA ILE A 64 14.37 -9.37 -12.58
C ILE A 64 14.69 -10.78 -13.05
N LEU A 65 15.66 -10.94 -13.96
CA LEU A 65 16.04 -12.25 -14.51
C LEU A 65 16.58 -13.20 -13.46
N GLU A 66 17.38 -12.67 -12.53
CA GLU A 66 17.90 -13.42 -11.37
C GLU A 66 16.77 -13.90 -10.47
N ARG A 67 15.82 -13.02 -10.08
CA ARG A 67 14.66 -13.40 -9.27
C ARG A 67 13.76 -14.40 -9.99
N ALA A 68 13.56 -14.17 -11.27
CA ALA A 68 12.76 -15.01 -12.12
C ALA A 68 13.51 -16.27 -12.54
N GLY A 69 14.75 -16.54 -12.09
CA GLY A 69 15.55 -17.71 -12.46
C GLY A 69 15.48 -18.06 -13.95
N VAL A 70 15.67 -17.07 -14.83
CA VAL A 70 15.64 -17.24 -16.30
C VAL A 70 16.86 -16.61 -16.97
N GLY A 71 17.19 -17.10 -18.16
CA GLY A 71 18.30 -16.58 -18.96
C GLY A 71 18.03 -15.20 -19.57
N GLN A 72 19.10 -14.48 -19.93
CA GLN A 72 19.03 -13.11 -20.46
C GLN A 72 18.12 -12.96 -21.69
N GLY A 73 18.08 -13.97 -22.57
CA GLY A 73 17.23 -13.97 -23.77
C GLY A 73 15.72 -14.06 -23.48
N SER A 74 15.32 -14.54 -22.30
CA SER A 74 13.92 -14.80 -21.96
C SER A 74 13.08 -13.53 -21.86
N MET A 75 13.62 -12.44 -21.32
CA MET A 75 12.88 -11.17 -21.22
C MET A 75 12.54 -10.62 -22.60
N TYR A 76 13.54 -10.51 -23.47
CA TYR A 76 13.39 -9.92 -24.81
C TYR A 76 12.56 -10.79 -25.76
N HIS A 77 12.43 -12.08 -25.48
CA HIS A 77 11.51 -12.95 -26.20
C HIS A 77 10.04 -12.66 -25.89
N HIS A 78 9.72 -12.25 -24.64
CA HIS A 78 8.34 -12.05 -24.19
C HIS A 78 7.90 -10.59 -24.11
N PHE A 79 8.83 -9.65 -23.98
CA PHE A 79 8.55 -8.23 -23.74
C PHE A 79 9.52 -7.35 -24.52
N SER A 80 9.11 -6.12 -24.82
CA SER A 80 9.93 -5.08 -25.47
C SER A 80 11.03 -4.49 -24.59
N GLY A 81 11.45 -5.23 -23.55
CA GLY A 81 12.41 -4.79 -22.52
C GLY A 81 11.73 -4.42 -21.19
N LYS A 82 12.49 -3.71 -20.33
CA LYS A 82 12.09 -3.40 -18.95
C LYS A 82 10.75 -2.68 -18.86
N SER A 83 10.52 -1.67 -19.70
CA SER A 83 9.28 -0.88 -19.65
C SER A 83 8.06 -1.71 -20.03
N GLY A 84 8.17 -2.56 -21.06
CA GLY A 84 7.09 -3.47 -21.45
C GLY A 84 6.77 -4.51 -20.38
N LEU A 85 7.79 -5.07 -19.74
CA LEU A 85 7.62 -6.00 -18.62
C LEU A 85 7.05 -5.30 -17.37
N ALA A 86 7.54 -4.10 -17.03
CA ALA A 86 7.01 -3.32 -15.94
C ALA A 86 5.54 -2.93 -16.17
N LEU A 87 5.16 -2.56 -17.39
CA LEU A 87 3.76 -2.30 -17.73
C LEU A 87 2.88 -3.52 -17.49
N ALA A 88 3.33 -4.70 -17.93
CA ALA A 88 2.61 -5.95 -17.70
C ALA A 88 2.47 -6.27 -16.20
N ALA A 89 3.53 -6.06 -15.42
CA ALA A 89 3.52 -6.24 -13.97
C ALA A 89 2.59 -5.25 -13.26
N ILE A 90 2.64 -3.97 -13.61
CA ILE A 90 1.77 -2.94 -13.02
C ILE A 90 0.30 -3.25 -13.33
N ARG A 91 -0.03 -3.62 -14.58
CA ARG A 91 -1.39 -4.02 -14.96
C ARG A 91 -1.87 -5.22 -14.15
N ARG A 92 -1.04 -6.26 -14.03
CA ARG A 92 -1.39 -7.43 -13.22
C ARG A 92 -1.60 -7.06 -11.74
N THR A 93 -0.72 -6.24 -11.17
CA THR A 93 -0.89 -5.77 -9.79
C THR A 93 -2.18 -4.95 -9.61
N ALA A 94 -2.51 -4.09 -10.59
CA ALA A 94 -3.77 -3.34 -10.58
C ALA A 94 -4.97 -4.29 -10.61
N GLU A 95 -5.00 -5.25 -11.54
CA GLU A 95 -6.05 -6.28 -11.67
C GLU A 95 -6.25 -7.09 -10.38
N GLU A 96 -5.15 -7.56 -9.76
CA GLU A 96 -5.18 -8.33 -8.51
C GLU A 96 -5.73 -7.48 -7.34
N LEU A 97 -5.35 -6.20 -7.26
CA LEU A 97 -5.86 -5.29 -6.23
C LEU A 97 -7.32 -4.90 -6.47
N THR A 98 -7.74 -4.76 -7.73
CA THR A 98 -9.16 -4.57 -8.12
C THR A 98 -9.98 -5.74 -7.64
N ALA A 99 -9.57 -6.97 -7.98
CA ALA A 99 -10.28 -8.19 -7.61
C ALA A 99 -10.39 -8.32 -6.09
N ALA A 100 -9.28 -8.18 -5.36
CA ALA A 100 -9.28 -8.25 -3.90
C ALA A 100 -10.14 -7.15 -3.24
N ALA A 101 -10.19 -5.96 -3.83
CA ALA A 101 -11.06 -4.89 -3.34
C ALA A 101 -12.54 -5.20 -3.61
N GLU A 102 -12.87 -5.70 -4.81
CA GLU A 102 -14.25 -6.05 -5.15
C GLU A 102 -14.77 -7.20 -4.29
N GLU A 103 -13.96 -8.22 -4.01
CA GLU A 103 -14.32 -9.31 -3.10
C GLU A 103 -14.80 -8.79 -1.73
N CYS A 104 -14.10 -7.80 -1.17
CA CYS A 104 -14.53 -7.17 0.09
C CYS A 104 -15.78 -6.28 -0.10
N LEU A 105 -15.81 -5.45 -1.14
CA LEU A 105 -16.88 -4.47 -1.41
C LEU A 105 -18.19 -5.11 -1.86
N ALA A 106 -18.15 -6.36 -2.34
CA ALA A 106 -19.29 -7.17 -2.73
C ALA A 106 -19.88 -8.00 -1.58
N THR A 107 -19.33 -7.91 -0.37
CA THR A 107 -19.88 -8.58 0.82
C THR A 107 -21.34 -8.16 1.05
N PRO A 108 -22.25 -9.06 1.46
CA PRO A 108 -23.61 -8.68 1.82
C PRO A 108 -23.65 -7.71 3.01
N GLY A 109 -24.59 -6.77 3.02
CA GLY A 109 -24.80 -5.85 4.14
C GLY A 109 -25.12 -4.44 3.68
N THR A 110 -25.15 -3.51 4.65
CA THR A 110 -25.32 -2.09 4.41
C THR A 110 -24.12 -1.49 3.66
N ALA A 111 -24.26 -0.27 3.18
CA ALA A 111 -23.14 0.50 2.65
C ALA A 111 -21.99 0.60 3.68
N TYR A 112 -22.29 0.74 4.98
CA TYR A 112 -21.28 0.74 6.03
C TYR A 112 -20.52 -0.59 6.09
N ASP A 113 -21.24 -1.72 6.14
CA ASP A 113 -20.63 -3.06 6.27
C ASP A 113 -19.67 -3.36 5.12
N ARG A 114 -20.04 -2.98 3.90
CA ARG A 114 -19.25 -3.18 2.68
C ARG A 114 -17.97 -2.35 2.69
N ILE A 115 -18.07 -1.08 3.08
CA ILE A 115 -16.89 -0.21 3.20
C ILE A 115 -16.00 -0.67 4.36
N ALA A 116 -16.59 -1.11 5.46
CA ALA A 116 -15.87 -1.68 6.60
C ALA A 116 -15.09 -2.94 6.21
N ALA A 117 -15.71 -3.86 5.47
CA ALA A 117 -15.03 -5.05 4.95
C ALA A 117 -13.80 -4.70 4.10
N TYR A 118 -13.90 -3.70 3.23
CA TYR A 118 -12.76 -3.22 2.44
C TYR A 118 -11.66 -2.57 3.28
N LEU A 119 -12.04 -1.74 4.26
CA LEU A 119 -11.10 -1.00 5.10
C LEU A 119 -10.35 -1.92 6.06
N LEU A 120 -11.04 -2.92 6.63
CA LEU A 120 -10.52 -3.85 7.63
C LEU A 120 -9.85 -5.10 7.04
N ARG A 121 -9.83 -5.24 5.70
CA ARG A 121 -9.15 -6.38 5.05
C ARG A 121 -7.66 -6.42 5.42
N GLU A 122 -7.10 -7.62 5.47
CA GLU A 122 -5.69 -7.84 5.76
C GLU A 122 -4.78 -7.13 4.73
N ARG A 123 -3.76 -6.42 5.24
CA ARG A 123 -2.82 -5.62 4.46
C ARG A 123 -1.42 -5.74 5.05
N GLN A 124 -0.41 -5.77 4.17
CA GLN A 124 0.98 -5.63 4.58
C GLN A 124 1.31 -4.13 4.76
N ALA A 125 0.79 -3.51 5.81
CA ALA A 125 0.84 -2.06 6.02
C ALA A 125 2.27 -1.48 5.93
N LEU A 126 3.25 -2.18 6.52
CA LEU A 126 4.66 -1.78 6.51
C LEU A 126 5.34 -1.90 5.12
N ARG A 127 4.84 -2.76 4.23
CA ARG A 127 5.30 -2.79 2.83
C ARG A 127 4.65 -1.67 2.00
N GLY A 128 3.55 -1.10 2.48
CA GLY A 128 2.77 -0.07 1.81
C GLY A 128 1.94 -0.60 0.64
N CYS A 129 1.28 0.31 -0.07
CA CYS A 129 0.47 -0.05 -1.24
C CYS A 129 1.35 -0.42 -2.46
N PRO A 130 1.15 -1.57 -3.11
CA PRO A 130 1.93 -1.94 -4.31
C PRO A 130 1.84 -0.90 -5.44
N ILE A 131 0.63 -0.45 -5.79
CA ILE A 131 0.43 0.60 -6.81
C ILE A 131 0.76 2.00 -6.27
N GLY A 132 0.50 2.27 -4.98
CA GLY A 132 0.83 3.54 -4.35
C GLY A 132 2.34 3.78 -4.31
N ARG A 133 3.16 2.73 -4.17
CA ARG A 133 4.61 2.82 -4.29
C ARG A 133 5.04 3.34 -5.67
N MET A 134 4.35 2.94 -6.73
CA MET A 134 4.65 3.34 -8.11
C MET A 134 4.36 4.83 -8.38
N THR A 135 3.42 5.43 -7.64
CA THR A 135 3.11 6.87 -7.78
C THR A 135 4.22 7.77 -7.23
N GLN A 136 5.14 7.22 -6.44
CA GLN A 136 6.32 7.93 -5.94
C GLN A 136 7.53 7.82 -6.88
N ASP A 137 7.43 6.96 -7.91
CA ASP A 137 8.51 6.78 -8.88
C ASP A 137 8.37 7.80 -10.03
N ARG A 138 9.38 8.68 -10.16
CA ARG A 138 9.35 9.78 -11.13
C ARG A 138 9.27 9.29 -12.57
N ASP A 139 9.90 8.15 -12.88
CA ASP A 139 9.94 7.62 -14.25
C ASP A 139 8.60 6.97 -14.61
N VAL A 140 7.94 6.34 -13.63
CA VAL A 140 6.58 5.82 -13.81
C VAL A 140 5.60 6.97 -14.03
N VAL A 141 5.61 7.99 -13.17
CA VAL A 141 4.65 9.10 -13.27
C VAL A 141 4.79 9.90 -14.56
N ARG A 142 6.03 10.05 -15.07
CA ARG A 142 6.30 10.74 -16.35
C ARG A 142 5.95 9.90 -17.57
N ASN A 143 5.90 8.59 -17.45
CA ASN A 143 5.53 7.70 -18.54
C ASN A 143 4.02 7.45 -18.52
N ALA A 144 3.29 8.07 -19.44
CA ALA A 144 1.83 7.95 -19.53
C ALA A 144 1.35 6.49 -19.59
N ALA A 145 2.06 5.61 -20.30
CA ALA A 145 1.67 4.21 -20.43
C ALA A 145 1.82 3.44 -19.10
N LEU A 146 2.85 3.74 -18.31
CA LEU A 146 3.04 3.12 -16.99
C LEU A 146 2.12 3.73 -15.93
N ARG A 147 1.81 5.03 -16.03
CA ARG A 147 0.91 5.73 -15.11
C ARG A 147 -0.56 5.34 -15.31
N ALA A 148 -1.00 5.11 -16.54
CA ALA A 148 -2.40 4.79 -16.87
C ALA A 148 -3.03 3.69 -15.99
N PRO A 149 -2.44 2.48 -15.84
CA PRO A 149 -3.04 1.43 -14.99
C PRO A 149 -3.12 1.79 -13.50
N LEU A 150 -2.28 2.72 -13.01
CA LEU A 150 -2.39 3.21 -11.63
C LEU A 150 -3.62 4.10 -11.48
N ASP A 151 -3.81 5.01 -12.43
CA ASP A 151 -4.91 5.95 -12.47
C ASP A 151 -6.25 5.21 -12.62
N GLU A 152 -6.32 4.29 -13.58
CA GLU A 152 -7.47 3.42 -13.85
C GLU A 152 -7.91 2.64 -12.58
N MET A 153 -6.97 2.09 -11.82
CA MET A 153 -7.30 1.36 -10.59
C MET A 153 -7.83 2.30 -9.49
N PHE A 154 -7.19 3.45 -9.27
CA PHE A 154 -7.65 4.38 -8.26
C PHE A 154 -9.00 5.01 -8.62
N ASP A 155 -9.26 5.28 -9.91
CA ASP A 155 -10.54 5.74 -10.41
C ASP A 155 -11.62 4.67 -10.24
N TRP A 156 -11.33 3.41 -10.59
CA TRP A 156 -12.25 2.30 -10.38
C TRP A 156 -12.63 2.17 -8.90
N LEU A 157 -11.65 2.19 -7.99
CA LEU A 157 -11.90 2.06 -6.56
C LEU A 157 -12.77 3.21 -6.01
N ARG A 158 -12.46 4.45 -6.39
CA ARG A 158 -13.26 5.62 -6.00
C ARG A 158 -14.68 5.54 -6.55
N GLY A 159 -14.84 5.15 -7.82
CA GLY A 159 -16.15 4.94 -8.44
C GLY A 159 -16.95 3.89 -7.69
N ARG A 160 -16.34 2.73 -7.42
CA ARG A 160 -17.00 1.63 -6.73
C ARG A 160 -17.49 2.00 -5.33
N ILE A 161 -16.66 2.70 -4.55
CA ILE A 161 -17.04 3.20 -3.22
C ILE A 161 -18.14 4.26 -3.34
N THR A 162 -18.06 5.14 -4.34
CA THR A 162 -19.10 6.16 -4.60
C THR A 162 -20.45 5.51 -4.88
N ASP A 163 -20.49 4.45 -5.68
CA ASP A 163 -21.71 3.71 -6.01
C ASP A 163 -22.34 3.10 -4.75
N ILE A 164 -21.53 2.47 -3.89
CA ILE A 164 -21.99 1.86 -2.64
C ILE A 164 -22.58 2.91 -1.69
N LEU A 165 -21.90 4.04 -1.53
CA LEU A 165 -22.37 5.13 -0.69
C LEU A 165 -23.66 5.75 -1.25
N THR A 166 -23.76 5.89 -2.57
CA THR A 166 -24.97 6.40 -3.25
C THR A 166 -26.15 5.43 -3.09
N GLU A 167 -25.90 4.12 -3.18
CA GLU A 167 -26.88 3.08 -2.91
C GLU A 167 -27.41 3.17 -1.48
N GLY A 168 -26.50 3.25 -0.49
CA GLY A 168 -26.86 3.40 0.93
C GLY A 168 -27.67 4.68 1.21
N GLN A 169 -27.33 5.80 0.56
CA GLN A 169 -28.15 7.02 0.66
C GLN A 169 -29.55 6.85 0.07
N ARG A 170 -29.66 6.24 -1.11
CA ARG A 170 -30.96 5.99 -1.76
C ARG A 170 -31.81 4.99 -0.97
N GLY A 171 -31.18 4.02 -0.33
CA GLY A 171 -31.82 3.06 0.57
C GLY A 171 -32.20 3.63 1.94
N GLY A 172 -31.80 4.88 2.22
CA GLY A 172 -32.06 5.52 3.51
C GLY A 172 -31.18 5.00 4.65
N GLU A 173 -30.09 4.29 4.36
CA GLU A 173 -29.10 3.79 5.33
C GLU A 173 -28.12 4.89 5.78
N LEU A 174 -27.84 5.83 4.88
CA LEU A 174 -26.90 6.94 5.07
C LEU A 174 -27.61 8.28 4.90
N SER A 175 -27.14 9.29 5.64
CA SER A 175 -27.62 10.67 5.57
C SER A 175 -27.58 11.20 4.13
N GLY A 176 -28.66 11.86 3.70
CA GLY A 176 -28.72 12.55 2.41
C GLY A 176 -27.75 13.73 2.27
N GLU A 177 -27.15 14.18 3.38
CA GLU A 177 -26.11 15.23 3.39
C GLU A 177 -24.71 14.68 3.11
N LEU A 178 -24.50 13.36 3.20
CA LEU A 178 -23.24 12.75 2.83
C LEU A 178 -22.93 13.07 1.35
N ALA A 179 -21.68 13.42 1.04
CA ALA A 179 -21.23 13.57 -0.33
C ALA A 179 -20.49 12.29 -0.77
N PRO A 180 -21.10 11.37 -1.55
CA PRO A 180 -20.51 10.06 -1.84
C PRO A 180 -19.13 10.14 -2.48
N ALA A 181 -18.97 10.96 -3.53
CA ALA A 181 -17.71 11.06 -4.26
C ALA A 181 -16.57 11.64 -3.39
N ALA A 182 -16.86 12.68 -2.59
CA ALA A 182 -15.88 13.26 -1.68
C ALA A 182 -15.51 12.30 -0.55
N THR A 183 -16.48 11.51 -0.07
CA THR A 183 -16.25 10.48 0.94
C THR A 183 -15.39 9.35 0.38
N ALA A 184 -15.66 8.89 -0.84
CA ALA A 184 -14.85 7.88 -1.53
C ALA A 184 -13.40 8.34 -1.74
N ALA A 185 -13.22 9.61 -2.13
CA ALA A 185 -11.90 10.22 -2.23
C ALA A 185 -11.19 10.26 -0.87
N THR A 186 -11.91 10.61 0.20
CA THR A 186 -11.37 10.63 1.58
C THR A 186 -10.95 9.24 2.03
N VAL A 187 -11.78 8.21 1.82
CA VAL A 187 -11.46 6.80 2.13
C VAL A 187 -10.15 6.39 1.43
N THR A 188 -10.04 6.68 0.13
CA THR A 188 -8.85 6.34 -0.66
C THR A 188 -7.61 7.08 -0.16
N ALA A 189 -7.74 8.38 0.13
CA ALA A 189 -6.65 9.22 0.64
C ALA A 189 -6.16 8.73 2.01
N VAL A 190 -7.08 8.37 2.91
CA VAL A 190 -6.73 7.83 4.24
C VAL A 190 -6.01 6.50 4.13
N VAL A 191 -6.46 5.57 3.27
CA VAL A 191 -5.76 4.30 3.08
C VAL A 191 -4.33 4.53 2.58
N GLN A 192 -4.14 5.43 1.60
CA GLN A 192 -2.80 5.74 1.09
C GLN A 192 -1.92 6.46 2.13
N GLY A 193 -2.48 7.42 2.86
CA GLY A 193 -1.78 8.12 3.95
C GLY A 193 -1.43 7.20 5.10
N GLY A 194 -2.32 6.27 5.46
CA GLY A 194 -2.10 5.27 6.50
C GLY A 194 -0.88 4.40 6.22
N TYR A 195 -0.68 3.97 4.96
CA TYR A 195 0.52 3.23 4.58
C TYR A 195 1.80 4.04 4.78
N VAL A 196 1.75 5.35 4.50
CA VAL A 196 2.90 6.24 4.70
C VAL A 196 3.20 6.40 6.19
N LEU A 197 2.17 6.62 7.01
CA LEU A 197 2.33 6.80 8.46
C LEU A 197 2.80 5.52 9.15
N ALA A 198 2.25 4.36 8.78
CA ALA A 198 2.69 3.08 9.34
C ALA A 198 4.17 2.82 9.04
N ARG A 199 4.61 3.11 7.81
CA ARG A 199 6.03 3.00 7.44
C ARG A 199 6.94 3.99 8.15
N ALA A 200 6.46 5.21 8.37
CA ALA A 200 7.22 6.23 9.09
C ALA A 200 7.39 5.88 10.57
N ALA A 201 6.40 5.22 11.16
CA ALA A 201 6.42 4.74 12.54
C ALA A 201 7.07 3.37 12.73
N ASP A 202 7.27 2.62 11.63
CA ASP A 202 7.62 1.19 11.66
C ASP A 202 6.64 0.35 12.51
N ASP A 203 5.37 0.71 12.44
CA ASP A 203 4.28 0.16 13.26
C ASP A 203 2.97 0.20 12.44
N PRO A 204 2.15 -0.87 12.36
CA PRO A 204 0.84 -0.81 11.72
C PRO A 204 -0.19 0.09 12.44
N ALA A 205 -0.01 0.41 13.72
CA ALA A 205 -1.01 1.12 14.53
C ALA A 205 -1.52 2.45 13.93
N PRO A 206 -0.69 3.31 13.29
CA PRO A 206 -1.19 4.52 12.62
C PRO A 206 -2.11 4.23 11.43
N PHE A 207 -1.90 3.13 10.70
CA PHE A 207 -2.81 2.71 9.64
C PHE A 207 -4.15 2.30 10.23
N ASP A 208 -4.13 1.47 11.28
CA ASP A 208 -5.33 0.96 11.94
C ASP A 208 -6.14 2.09 12.55
N ALA A 209 -5.48 3.04 13.23
CA ALA A 209 -6.13 4.23 13.78
C ALA A 209 -6.81 5.07 12.70
N ALA A 210 -6.17 5.23 11.54
CA ALA A 210 -6.73 5.98 10.42
C ALA A 210 -7.96 5.27 9.81
N VAL A 211 -7.91 3.94 9.69
CA VAL A 211 -9.07 3.12 9.29
C VAL A 211 -10.22 3.28 10.28
N GLN A 212 -9.96 3.14 11.58
CA GLN A 212 -10.99 3.30 12.62
C GLN A 212 -11.60 4.71 12.59
N GLY A 213 -10.80 5.75 12.36
CA GLY A 213 -11.30 7.12 12.22
C GLY A 213 -12.27 7.30 11.06
N VAL A 214 -11.98 6.72 9.90
CA VAL A 214 -12.90 6.74 8.74
C VAL A 214 -14.19 5.97 9.03
N LEU A 215 -14.10 4.82 9.70
CA LEU A 215 -15.27 4.04 10.09
C LEU A 215 -16.15 4.81 11.08
N ALA A 216 -15.57 5.50 12.07
CA ALA A 216 -16.32 6.33 13.00
C ALA A 216 -17.05 7.48 12.27
N LEU A 217 -16.38 8.15 11.33
CA LEU A 217 -16.98 9.20 10.51
C LEU A 217 -18.12 8.67 9.63
N LEU A 218 -17.96 7.48 9.03
CA LEU A 218 -19.01 6.88 8.22
C LEU A 218 -20.20 6.40 9.07
N SER A 219 -19.94 5.83 10.24
CA SER A 219 -20.96 5.41 11.20
C SER A 219 -21.82 6.58 11.67
N ALA A 220 -21.21 7.74 11.93
CA ALA A 220 -21.94 8.96 12.30
C ALA A 220 -22.92 9.45 11.21
N GLN A 221 -22.75 8.98 9.98
CA GLN A 221 -23.64 9.29 8.86
C GLN A 221 -24.79 8.29 8.73
N SER A 222 -24.83 7.25 9.56
CA SER A 222 -25.93 6.28 9.57
C SER A 222 -27.22 6.93 10.03
N THR A 223 -28.32 6.63 9.35
CA THR A 223 -29.66 7.11 9.72
C THR A 223 -30.28 6.31 10.86
N ALA A 224 -29.79 5.08 11.11
CA ALA A 224 -30.29 4.21 12.17
C ALA A 224 -30.07 4.79 13.58
N ASP A 225 -29.02 5.62 13.74
CA ASP A 225 -28.67 6.26 15.02
C ASP A 225 -29.26 7.67 15.20
N ARG A 226 -30.00 8.21 14.21
CA ARG A 226 -30.62 9.53 14.34
C ARG A 226 -31.92 9.44 15.14
N PRO A 227 -32.06 10.12 16.29
CA PRO A 227 -33.33 10.20 16.98
C PRO A 227 -34.38 10.80 16.04
N ALA A 228 -35.55 10.16 15.96
CA ALA A 228 -36.68 10.66 15.19
C ALA A 228 -37.02 12.07 15.67
N THR A 229 -36.68 13.10 14.88
CA THR A 229 -37.19 14.44 15.10
C THR A 229 -38.69 14.40 14.87
N THR A 230 -39.45 14.29 15.96
CA THR A 230 -40.89 14.55 15.97
C THR A 230 -41.10 15.97 15.43
N PRO A 231 -41.91 16.16 14.37
CA PRO A 231 -42.28 17.50 13.93
C PRO A 231 -42.97 18.22 15.09
N ALA A 232 -42.51 19.43 15.43
CA ALA A 232 -43.29 20.31 16.29
C ALA A 232 -44.47 20.83 15.45
N ASP A 233 -45.69 20.52 15.92
CA ASP A 233 -46.96 21.03 15.41
C ASP A 233 -47.03 22.57 15.45
#